data_AF-A0A970ZK27-F1
#
_entry.id   AF-A0A970ZK27-F1
#
_cell.length_a   1.000
_cell.length_b   1.000
_cell.length_c   1.000
_cell.angle_alpha   90.00
_cell.angle_beta   90.00
_cell.angle_gamma   90.00
#
_symmetry.space_group_name_H-M   'P 1'
#
loop_
_entity.id
_entity.type
_entity.pdbx_description
1 polymer ?
#
loop_
_entity_poly.entity_id
_entity_poly.type
_entity_poly.pdbx_seq_one_letter_code
_entity_poly.pdbx_strand_id
1 'polypeptide(L)'
;MSRAIVVGLFVFGALIILIAAVFLIGRKELLFSETFELRAEFPNVAGLAPGSEVRIGGLRKGTVKEIRLPESPGENVTVVLSVEKDTRNLIRRDSVAGIATEGLLGNKHVSISFGSSDAEPVQDGDTLRSVTPTDYSDLIDRANKVIEQTGEALNEAKTALRTVSRIGSDIESVVEKIDRGEGTIGALVNDRTLYNQANQILANADKTTRTIDSAAEDLSKKASAVIDDAQAAVQDIRRATTEVSANTGPVIEEARQGLGAFNENMQALKRNWFFRGFFRDRGYFNLEDLTRSEIADVPKDPARRFVIDADDLFDEPDTAELKKEDKLEEIGRLIESSNPGLVVVTAYTDPKGAAEENLDMTRAQAGVVRRFFIDNFRVDEDAIRTKGFGENAATREGRIEILMYSSQPEVRETQ
;
A
#
# COMPACT_ATOMS: atom_id res chain seq x y z
N MET A 1 42.11 6.77 -43.36
CA MET A 1 41.76 7.50 -42.13
C MET A 1 42.68 7.05 -41.01
N SER A 2 43.16 7.96 -40.16
CA SER A 2 43.94 7.55 -38.98
C SER A 2 43.03 6.80 -37.99
N ARG A 3 43.58 5.81 -37.29
CA ARG A 3 42.83 5.01 -36.30
C ARG A 3 42.15 5.90 -35.25
N ALA A 4 42.76 7.03 -34.91
CA ALA A 4 42.21 8.03 -33.99
C ALA A 4 40.89 8.65 -34.47
N ILE A 5 40.73 8.91 -35.78
CA ILE A 5 39.48 9.48 -36.33
C ILE A 5 38.33 8.47 -36.25
N VAL A 6 38.62 7.19 -36.49
CA VAL A 6 37.62 6.11 -36.42
C VAL A 6 37.15 5.90 -34.98
N VAL A 7 38.08 5.92 -34.02
CA VAL A 7 37.75 5.83 -32.59
C VAL A 7 36.94 7.06 -32.15
N GLY A 8 37.32 8.26 -32.59
CA GLY A 8 36.56 9.48 -32.28
C GLY A 8 35.13 9.44 -32.81
N LEU A 9 34.92 8.95 -34.04
CA LEU A 9 33.58 8.82 -34.63
C LEU A 9 32.73 7.78 -33.89
N PHE A 10 33.33 6.66 -33.47
CA PHE A 10 32.64 5.62 -32.68
C PHE A 10 32.18 6.15 -31.33
N VAL A 11 33.06 6.84 -30.59
CA VAL A 11 32.74 7.43 -29.28
C VAL A 11 31.67 8.52 -29.42
N PHE A 12 31.76 9.35 -30.45
CA PHE A 12 30.75 10.38 -30.72
C PHE A 12 29.39 9.79 -31.08
N GLY A 13 29.36 8.72 -31.89
CA GLY A 13 28.13 7.99 -32.21
C GLY A 13 27.49 7.35 -30.97
N ALA A 14 28.31 6.71 -30.13
CA ALA A 14 27.84 6.14 -28.85
C ALA A 14 27.27 7.22 -27.92
N LEU A 15 27.88 8.41 -27.86
CA LEU A 15 27.39 9.53 -27.06
C LEU A 15 26.04 10.04 -27.57
N ILE A 16 25.85 10.16 -28.89
CA ILE A 16 24.57 10.56 -29.47
C ILE A 16 23.48 9.52 -29.14
N ILE A 17 23.80 8.23 -29.26
CA ILE A 17 22.86 7.16 -28.91
C ILE A 17 22.49 7.22 -27.43
N LEU A 18 23.47 7.47 -26.54
CA LEU A 18 23.23 7.64 -25.11
C LEU A 18 22.31 8.82 -24.82
N ILE A 19 22.57 9.98 -25.41
CA ILE A 19 21.71 11.18 -25.26
C ILE A 19 20.31 10.89 -25.78
N ALA A 20 20.20 10.26 -26.95
CA ALA A 20 18.92 9.88 -27.53
C ALA A 20 18.16 8.89 -26.64
N ALA A 21 18.84 7.90 -26.05
CA ALA A 21 18.25 6.94 -25.12
C ALA A 21 17.76 7.61 -23.84
N VAL A 22 18.54 8.50 -23.23
CA VAL A 22 18.13 9.28 -22.05
C VAL A 22 16.91 10.14 -22.37
N PHE A 23 16.88 10.79 -23.53
CA PHE A 23 15.70 11.55 -23.98
C PHE A 23 14.50 10.67 -24.28
N LEU A 24 14.68 9.46 -24.82
CA LEU A 24 13.62 8.49 -25.09
C LEU A 24 13.01 7.92 -23.80
N ILE A 25 13.85 7.64 -22.82
CA ILE A 25 13.43 7.17 -21.48
C ILE A 25 12.68 8.31 -20.77
N GLY A 26 13.26 9.52 -20.74
CA GLY A 26 12.63 10.69 -20.12
C GLY A 26 11.32 11.14 -20.80
N ARG A 27 11.17 10.90 -22.11
CA ARG A 27 9.91 11.15 -22.83
C ARG A 27 8.81 10.13 -22.51
N LYS A 28 9.15 8.87 -22.18
CA LYS A 28 8.16 7.80 -21.99
C LYS A 28 7.34 7.96 -20.71
N GLU A 29 7.88 8.56 -19.65
CA GLU A 29 7.15 8.79 -18.39
C GLU A 29 6.22 10.02 -18.42
N LEU A 30 6.27 10.86 -19.46
CA LEU A 30 5.51 12.12 -19.53
C LEU A 30 4.52 12.22 -20.71
N LEU A 31 4.44 11.24 -21.63
CA LEU A 31 3.79 11.45 -22.94
C LEU A 31 2.66 10.48 -23.35
N PHE A 32 2.25 9.49 -22.55
CA PHE A 32 1.35 8.42 -23.05
C PHE A 32 -0.06 8.36 -22.46
N SER A 33 -0.54 9.44 -21.87
CA SER A 33 -1.97 9.63 -21.62
C SER A 33 -2.36 11.04 -22.04
N GLU A 34 -3.33 11.17 -22.95
CA GLU A 34 -3.91 12.47 -23.23
C GLU A 34 -4.53 13.00 -21.94
N THR A 35 -4.13 14.19 -21.49
CA THR A 35 -4.69 14.82 -20.30
C THR A 35 -5.51 16.06 -20.64
N PHE A 36 -6.33 16.50 -19.69
CA PHE A 36 -7.03 17.79 -19.69
C PHE A 36 -6.86 18.45 -18.32
N GLU A 37 -7.07 19.76 -18.25
CA GLU A 37 -6.89 20.54 -17.04
C GLU A 37 -8.20 20.70 -16.27
N LEU A 38 -8.09 20.64 -14.95
CA LEU A 38 -9.14 21.08 -14.02
C LEU A 38 -8.52 21.99 -12.98
N ARG A 39 -9.32 22.85 -12.36
CA ARG A 39 -8.88 23.76 -11.30
C ARG A 39 -9.65 23.49 -10.03
N ALA A 40 -9.02 23.72 -8.89
CA ALA A 40 -9.69 23.71 -7.59
C ALA A 40 -9.04 24.76 -6.68
N GLU A 41 -9.84 25.46 -5.90
CA GLU A 41 -9.39 26.59 -5.09
C GLU A 41 -9.46 26.26 -3.61
N PHE A 42 -8.34 26.27 -2.89
CA PHE A 42 -8.31 25.90 -1.48
C PHE A 42 -7.83 27.06 -0.59
N PRO A 43 -8.40 27.24 0.62
CA PRO A 43 -7.88 28.22 1.58
C PRO A 43 -6.45 27.90 2.04
N ASN A 44 -6.10 26.61 2.11
CA ASN A 44 -4.78 26.13 2.49
C ASN A 44 -4.46 24.84 1.72
N VAL A 45 -3.22 24.73 1.24
CA VAL A 45 -2.70 23.58 0.47
C VAL A 45 -1.48 22.95 1.15
N ALA A 46 -1.26 23.21 2.45
CA ALA A 46 -0.10 22.73 3.19
C ALA A 46 0.12 21.23 2.99
N GLY A 47 1.33 20.85 2.60
CA GLY A 47 1.74 19.46 2.32
C GLY A 47 1.41 18.95 0.92
N LEU A 48 0.71 19.72 0.08
CA LEU A 48 0.55 19.46 -1.34
C LEU A 48 1.71 20.09 -2.13
N ALA A 49 2.21 19.39 -3.16
CA ALA A 49 3.28 19.89 -4.02
C ALA A 49 2.97 19.64 -5.50
N PRO A 50 3.60 20.38 -6.43
CA PRO A 50 3.58 20.01 -7.84
C PRO A 50 4.08 18.57 -8.03
N GLY A 51 3.35 17.78 -8.82
CA GLY A 51 3.58 16.34 -8.98
C GLY A 51 2.82 15.45 -8.00
N SER A 52 2.19 15.99 -6.95
CA SER A 52 1.27 15.23 -6.08
C SER A 52 0.19 14.53 -6.89
N GLU A 53 -0.24 13.35 -6.44
CA GLU A 53 -1.25 12.57 -7.16
C GLU A 53 -2.63 13.25 -7.17
N VAL A 54 -3.36 13.03 -8.26
CA VAL A 54 -4.79 13.30 -8.35
C VAL A 54 -5.51 11.96 -8.50
N ARG A 55 -6.44 11.70 -7.57
CA ARG A 55 -7.21 10.45 -7.52
C ARG A 55 -8.68 10.73 -7.80
N ILE A 56 -9.29 9.91 -8.64
CA ILE A 56 -10.72 9.98 -8.96
C ILE A 56 -11.37 8.70 -8.46
N GLY A 57 -12.30 8.82 -7.52
CA GLY A 57 -12.90 7.65 -6.86
C GLY A 57 -11.88 6.74 -6.18
N GLY A 58 -10.74 7.29 -5.74
CA GLY A 58 -9.64 6.54 -5.10
C GLY A 58 -8.58 5.99 -6.06
N LEU A 59 -8.80 6.04 -7.37
CA LEU A 59 -7.82 5.58 -8.38
C LEU A 59 -6.95 6.74 -8.86
N ARG A 60 -5.63 6.52 -8.93
CA ARG A 60 -4.68 7.48 -9.49
C ARG A 60 -4.97 7.70 -10.97
N LYS A 61 -5.33 8.93 -11.33
CA LYS A 61 -5.78 9.32 -12.67
C LYS A 61 -5.30 10.71 -13.11
N GLY A 62 -4.31 11.25 -12.41
CA GLY A 62 -3.74 12.54 -12.75
C GLY A 62 -2.66 12.97 -11.76
N THR A 63 -2.21 14.21 -11.94
CA THR A 63 -1.19 14.85 -11.12
C THR A 63 -1.47 16.34 -10.95
N VAL A 64 -0.99 16.91 -9.84
CA VAL A 64 -1.00 18.36 -9.63
C VAL A 64 0.03 18.98 -10.56
N LYS A 65 -0.43 19.77 -11.52
CA LYS A 65 0.42 20.44 -12.50
C LYS A 65 1.16 21.61 -11.87
N GLU A 66 0.44 22.47 -11.17
CA GLU A 66 1.00 23.65 -10.49
C GLU A 66 0.07 24.17 -9.38
N ILE A 67 0.65 24.96 -8.48
CA ILE A 67 -0.05 25.62 -7.37
C ILE A 67 0.21 27.11 -7.50
N ARG A 68 -0.85 27.89 -7.71
CA ARG A 68 -0.79 29.35 -7.90
C ARG A 68 -1.23 30.05 -6.62
N LEU A 69 -0.36 30.90 -6.10
CA LEU A 69 -0.66 31.75 -4.95
C LEU A 69 -1.69 32.82 -5.34
N PRO A 70 -2.57 33.23 -4.40
CA PRO A 70 -3.48 34.34 -4.62
C PRO A 70 -2.74 35.66 -4.83
N GLU A 71 -3.37 36.60 -5.53
CA GLU A 71 -2.80 37.93 -5.76
C GLU A 71 -2.97 38.85 -4.54
N SER A 72 -4.00 38.62 -3.72
CA SER A 72 -4.28 39.39 -2.50
C SER A 72 -4.45 38.50 -1.26
N PRO A 73 -4.06 38.98 -0.06
CA PRO A 73 -4.31 38.25 1.18
C PRO A 73 -5.80 37.95 1.41
N GLY A 74 -6.12 36.71 1.80
CA GLY A 74 -7.49 36.27 2.10
C GLY A 74 -8.20 35.57 0.94
N GLU A 75 -7.60 35.53 -0.25
CA GLU A 75 -8.08 34.72 -1.38
C GLU A 75 -7.54 33.28 -1.33
N ASN A 76 -8.22 32.38 -2.04
CA ASN A 76 -7.85 30.96 -2.10
C ASN A 76 -6.64 30.72 -3.01
N VAL A 77 -5.88 29.68 -2.69
CA VAL A 77 -4.81 29.15 -3.55
C VAL A 77 -5.45 28.32 -4.67
N THR A 78 -5.09 28.62 -5.92
CA THR A 78 -5.58 27.85 -7.08
C THR A 78 -4.64 26.69 -7.38
N VAL A 79 -5.16 25.47 -7.34
CA VAL A 79 -4.45 24.25 -7.71
C VAL A 79 -4.89 23.83 -9.10
N VAL A 80 -3.92 23.73 -10.03
CA VAL A 80 -4.16 23.26 -11.40
C VAL A 80 -3.83 21.78 -11.48
N LEU A 81 -4.80 20.99 -11.95
CA LEU A 81 -4.77 19.54 -12.00
C LEU A 81 -4.64 19.11 -13.46
N SER A 82 -3.80 18.13 -13.73
CA SER A 82 -3.72 17.44 -15.03
C SER A 82 -4.30 16.05 -14.87
N VAL A 83 -5.40 15.78 -15.56
CA VAL A 83 -6.21 14.57 -15.38
C VAL A 83 -6.30 13.80 -16.70
N GLU A 84 -6.25 12.47 -16.66
CA GLU A 84 -6.37 11.60 -17.83
C GLU A 84 -7.74 11.79 -18.53
N LYS A 85 -7.74 11.97 -19.87
CA LYS A 85 -8.95 12.25 -20.66
C LYS A 85 -10.01 11.15 -20.62
N ASP A 86 -9.62 9.90 -20.39
CA ASP A 86 -10.56 8.78 -20.24
C ASP A 86 -11.55 8.98 -19.07
N THR A 87 -11.18 9.81 -18.09
CA THR A 87 -12.01 10.14 -16.94
C THR A 87 -12.99 11.30 -17.16
N ARG A 88 -12.89 12.02 -18.28
CA ARG A 88 -13.69 13.24 -18.54
C ARG A 88 -15.20 13.01 -18.46
N ASN A 89 -15.66 11.84 -18.92
CA ASN A 89 -17.08 11.46 -18.89
C ASN A 89 -17.54 10.92 -17.53
N LEU A 90 -16.62 10.76 -16.58
CA LEU A 90 -16.90 10.26 -15.22
C LEU A 90 -17.00 11.41 -14.22
N ILE A 91 -16.21 12.47 -14.41
CA ILE A 91 -16.21 13.64 -13.53
C ILE A 91 -17.30 14.61 -14.00
N ARG A 92 -18.19 14.99 -13.08
CA ARG A 92 -19.28 15.94 -13.33
C ARG A 92 -18.94 17.33 -12.80
N ARG A 93 -19.58 18.37 -13.32
CA ARG A 93 -19.31 19.76 -12.89
C ARG A 93 -19.60 20.03 -11.41
N ASP A 94 -20.47 19.26 -10.79
CA ASP A 94 -20.76 19.33 -9.35
C ASP A 94 -19.84 18.45 -8.50
N SER A 95 -18.82 17.84 -9.12
CA SER A 95 -17.78 17.10 -8.40
C SER A 95 -17.05 18.00 -7.42
N VAL A 96 -16.55 17.37 -6.37
CA VAL A 96 -15.85 18.03 -5.29
C VAL A 96 -14.40 17.56 -5.26
N ALA A 97 -13.48 18.51 -5.22
CA ALA A 97 -12.06 18.28 -4.98
C ALA A 97 -11.73 18.45 -3.49
N GLY A 98 -10.94 17.54 -2.93
CA GLY A 98 -10.45 17.59 -1.55
C GLY A 98 -8.97 17.25 -1.47
N ILE A 99 -8.29 17.72 -0.41
CA ILE A 99 -6.87 17.40 -0.16
C ILE A 99 -6.77 16.33 0.93
N ALA A 100 -6.57 15.08 0.55
CA ALA A 100 -6.50 13.95 1.47
C ALA A 100 -5.05 13.51 1.71
N THR A 101 -4.79 12.89 2.86
CA THR A 101 -3.51 12.25 3.18
C THR A 101 -3.61 10.76 2.90
N GLU A 102 -2.58 10.16 2.30
CA GLU A 102 -2.51 8.71 2.18
C GLU A 102 -2.21 8.07 3.55
N GLY A 103 -3.20 7.38 4.13
CA GLY A 103 -3.08 6.87 5.50
C GLY A 103 -2.93 7.99 6.54
N LEU A 104 -2.25 7.69 7.65
CA LEU A 104 -2.08 8.65 8.76
C LEU A 104 -0.92 9.63 8.58
N LEU A 105 0.13 9.25 7.84
CA LEU A 105 1.39 10.01 7.72
C LEU A 105 1.93 10.09 6.30
N GLY A 106 1.17 9.65 5.30
CA GLY A 106 1.63 9.63 3.91
C GLY A 106 1.61 11.00 3.25
N ASN A 107 1.88 11.00 1.94
CA ASN A 107 1.85 12.21 1.14
C ASN A 107 0.41 12.70 0.96
N LYS A 108 0.24 14.03 0.82
CA LYS A 108 -1.04 14.60 0.45
C LYS A 108 -1.28 14.48 -1.05
N HIS A 109 -2.53 14.20 -1.40
CA HIS A 109 -3.01 14.06 -2.76
C HIS A 109 -4.35 14.79 -2.91
N VAL A 110 -4.74 15.08 -4.15
CA VAL A 110 -6.06 15.64 -4.44
C VAL A 110 -7.02 14.48 -4.75
N SER A 111 -8.13 14.38 -4.02
CA SER A 111 -9.22 13.46 -4.34
C SER A 111 -10.35 14.20 -5.04
N ILE A 112 -10.84 13.67 -6.16
CA ILE A 112 -11.99 14.19 -6.91
C ILE A 112 -13.12 13.17 -6.83
N SER A 113 -14.31 13.60 -6.43
CA SER A 113 -15.52 12.77 -6.50
C SER A 113 -16.08 12.71 -7.93
N PHE A 114 -16.98 11.76 -8.21
CA PHE A 114 -17.60 11.67 -9.54
C PHE A 114 -18.69 12.74 -9.78
N GLY A 115 -19.25 13.32 -8.71
CA GLY A 115 -20.43 14.21 -8.78
C GLY A 115 -21.74 13.43 -9.01
N SER A 116 -22.83 14.14 -9.32
CA SER A 116 -24.16 13.53 -9.50
C SER A 116 -24.40 13.05 -10.94
N SER A 117 -25.16 11.96 -11.10
CA SER A 117 -25.43 11.36 -12.42
C SER A 117 -26.05 12.33 -13.44
N ASP A 118 -26.82 13.30 -12.95
CA ASP A 118 -27.65 14.19 -13.75
C ASP A 118 -26.92 15.49 -14.14
N ALA A 119 -25.77 15.75 -13.53
CA ALA A 119 -24.94 16.91 -13.87
C ALA A 119 -24.19 16.70 -15.19
N GLU A 120 -23.81 17.81 -15.82
CA GLU A 120 -23.03 17.78 -17.06
C GLU A 120 -21.58 17.32 -16.80
N PRO A 121 -20.95 16.60 -17.74
CA PRO A 121 -19.52 16.30 -17.68
C PRO A 121 -18.65 17.56 -17.68
N VAL A 122 -17.50 17.49 -17.02
CA VAL A 122 -16.55 18.59 -16.98
C VAL A 122 -15.92 18.90 -18.34
N GLN A 123 -15.58 20.17 -18.53
CA GLN A 123 -14.80 20.66 -19.65
C GLN A 123 -13.37 20.98 -19.24
N ASP A 124 -12.52 21.10 -20.26
CA ASP A 124 -11.12 21.48 -20.06
C ASP A 124 -11.03 22.89 -19.48
N GLY A 125 -10.33 23.02 -18.35
CA GLY A 125 -10.17 24.25 -17.60
C GLY A 125 -11.27 24.55 -16.58
N ASP A 126 -12.28 23.68 -16.41
CA ASP A 126 -13.36 23.88 -15.43
C ASP A 126 -12.80 23.94 -14.00
N THR A 127 -13.39 24.80 -13.17
CA THR A 127 -13.09 24.88 -11.73
C THR A 127 -14.08 24.04 -10.94
N LEU A 128 -13.56 23.05 -10.22
CA LEU A 128 -14.33 22.22 -9.30
C LEU A 128 -14.52 22.92 -7.95
N ARG A 129 -15.64 22.61 -7.31
CA ARG A 129 -15.84 22.99 -5.91
C ARG A 129 -14.82 22.27 -5.04
N SER A 130 -14.23 22.99 -4.10
CA SER A 130 -13.29 22.43 -3.14
C SER A 130 -13.91 22.24 -1.76
N VAL A 131 -13.41 21.25 -1.03
CA VAL A 131 -13.59 21.12 0.42
C VAL A 131 -12.23 20.88 1.05
N THR A 132 -11.93 21.62 2.11
CA THR A 132 -10.73 21.35 2.91
C THR A 132 -11.05 20.22 3.87
N PRO A 133 -10.33 19.09 3.86
CA PRO A 133 -10.52 18.09 4.89
C PRO A 133 -10.14 18.67 6.24
N THR A 134 -10.94 18.37 7.26
CA THR A 134 -10.63 18.76 8.63
C THR A 134 -9.38 17.98 9.04
N ASP A 135 -8.27 18.68 9.28
CA ASP A 135 -7.03 18.03 9.68
C ASP A 135 -7.19 17.49 11.12
N TYR A 136 -6.45 16.44 11.46
CA TYR A 136 -6.44 15.91 12.83
C TYR A 136 -5.93 16.96 13.82
N SER A 137 -5.04 17.85 13.38
CA SER A 137 -4.62 19.01 14.17
C SER A 137 -5.79 19.91 14.52
N ASP A 138 -6.72 20.15 13.59
CA ASP A 138 -7.90 20.99 13.84
C ASP A 138 -8.84 20.36 14.86
N LEU A 139 -8.95 19.02 14.87
CA LEU A 139 -9.72 18.30 15.88
C LEU A 139 -9.07 18.36 17.26
N ILE A 140 -7.74 18.19 17.33
CA ILE A 140 -6.98 18.32 18.58
C ILE A 140 -7.08 19.75 19.12
N ASP A 141 -6.97 20.76 18.26
CA ASP A 141 -7.08 22.17 18.66
C ASP A 141 -8.48 22.51 19.16
N ARG A 142 -9.52 21.99 18.51
CA ARG A 142 -10.90 22.10 19.01
C ARG A 142 -11.06 21.41 20.36
N ALA A 143 -10.49 20.23 20.55
CA ALA A 143 -10.52 19.50 21.81
C ALA A 143 -9.79 20.27 22.93
N ASN A 144 -8.59 20.79 22.65
CA ASN A 144 -7.82 21.61 23.57
C ASN A 144 -8.59 22.87 23.99
N LYS A 145 -9.25 23.54 23.04
CA LYS A 145 -10.06 24.73 23.32
C LYS A 145 -11.25 24.42 24.23
N VAL A 146 -11.89 23.27 24.07
CA VAL A 146 -12.96 22.82 24.97
C VAL A 146 -12.42 22.52 26.36
N ILE A 147 -11.24 21.88 26.47
CA ILE A 147 -10.58 21.62 27.76
C ILE A 147 -10.23 22.93 28.47
N GLU A 148 -9.69 23.91 27.74
CA GLU A 148 -9.34 25.24 28.26
C GLU A 148 -10.59 25.97 28.79
N GLN A 149 -11.64 26.07 27.97
CA GLN A 149 -12.91 26.69 28.38
C GLN A 149 -13.55 25.97 29.58
N THR A 150 -13.39 24.66 29.68
CA THR A 150 -13.88 23.88 30.83
C THR A 150 -13.04 24.15 32.08
N GLY A 151 -11.73 24.30 31.95
CA GLY A 151 -10.83 24.63 33.05
C GLY A 151 -11.12 26.01 33.66
N GLU A 152 -11.40 27.00 32.82
CA GLU A 152 -11.80 28.34 33.26
C GLU A 152 -13.11 28.31 34.05
N ALA A 153 -14.16 27.68 33.49
CA ALA A 153 -15.45 27.54 34.16
C ALA A 153 -15.35 26.81 35.51
N LEU A 154 -14.51 25.76 35.59
CA LEU A 154 -14.30 25.01 36.83
C LEU A 154 -13.57 25.84 37.90
N ASN A 155 -12.63 26.70 37.50
CA ASN A 155 -11.92 27.59 38.43
C ASN A 155 -12.85 28.69 38.98
N GLU A 156 -13.73 29.25 38.16
CA GLU A 156 -14.75 30.19 38.60
C GLU A 156 -15.73 29.53 39.59
N ALA A 157 -16.22 28.33 39.26
CA ALA A 157 -17.09 27.55 40.14
C ALA A 157 -16.40 27.21 41.47
N LYS A 158 -15.13 26.79 41.46
CA LYS A 158 -14.36 26.50 42.68
C LYS A 158 -14.16 27.74 43.56
N THR A 159 -13.99 28.90 42.95
CA THR A 159 -13.87 30.19 43.68
C THR A 159 -15.20 30.58 44.32
N ALA A 160 -16.31 30.43 43.58
CA ALA A 160 -17.65 30.65 44.11
C ALA A 160 -17.96 29.68 45.28
N LEU A 161 -17.66 28.39 45.13
CA LEU A 161 -17.87 27.38 46.16
C LEU A 161 -17.06 27.66 47.44
N ARG A 162 -15.82 28.14 47.33
CA ARG A 162 -15.00 28.54 48.48
C ARG A 162 -15.60 29.74 49.21
N THR A 163 -16.12 30.73 48.48
CA THR A 163 -16.80 31.89 49.05
C THR A 163 -18.07 31.46 49.78
N VAL A 164 -18.89 30.61 49.16
CA VAL A 164 -20.11 30.06 49.78
C VAL A 164 -19.77 29.23 51.03
N SER A 165 -18.73 28.39 50.98
CA SER A 165 -18.33 27.57 52.12
C SER A 165 -17.87 28.42 53.32
N ARG A 166 -17.14 29.52 53.09
CA ARG A 166 -16.78 30.46 54.16
C ARG A 166 -18.00 31.16 54.73
N ILE A 167 -18.92 31.62 53.87
CA ILE A 167 -20.15 32.26 54.32
C ILE A 167 -20.95 31.30 55.20
N GLY A 168 -21.03 30.02 54.81
CA GLY A 168 -21.67 28.97 55.61
C GLY A 168 -21.04 28.83 56.99
N SER A 169 -19.71 28.74 57.09
CA SER A 169 -19.03 28.64 58.39
C SER A 169 -19.16 29.90 59.25
N ASP A 170 -19.13 31.07 58.61
CA ASP A 170 -19.28 32.35 59.32
C ASP A 170 -20.68 32.47 59.91
N ILE A 171 -21.71 32.08 59.15
CA ILE A 171 -23.10 32.03 59.61
C ILE A 171 -23.27 31.02 60.74
N GLU A 172 -22.72 29.81 60.61
CA GLU A 172 -22.77 28.79 61.65
C GLU A 172 -22.15 29.29 62.96
N SER A 173 -21.00 29.97 62.89
CA SER A 173 -20.36 30.56 64.06
C SER A 173 -21.16 31.69 64.71
N VAL A 174 -21.94 32.43 63.93
CA VAL A 174 -22.82 33.50 64.42
C VAL A 174 -24.06 32.91 65.09
N VAL A 175 -24.68 31.90 64.47
CA VAL A 175 -25.82 31.17 65.04
C VAL A 175 -25.43 30.49 66.34
N GLU A 176 -24.25 29.86 66.40
CA GLU A 176 -23.76 29.19 67.60
C GLU A 176 -23.43 30.16 68.74
N LYS A 177 -23.00 31.40 68.44
CA LYS A 177 -22.82 32.48 69.43
C LYS A 177 -24.15 33.06 69.92
N ILE A 178 -25.16 33.10 69.05
CA ILE A 178 -26.53 33.50 69.39
C ILE A 178 -27.16 32.47 70.34
N ASP A 179 -27.09 31.18 70.02
CA ASP A 179 -27.64 30.10 70.85
C ASP A 179 -26.98 30.02 72.24
N ARG A 180 -25.68 30.36 72.31
CA ARG A 180 -24.93 30.41 73.58
C ARG A 180 -25.08 31.73 74.34
N GLY A 181 -25.75 32.74 73.77
CA GLY A 181 -26.02 34.02 74.42
C GLY A 181 -24.78 34.88 74.67
N GLU A 182 -23.71 34.70 73.89
CA GLU A 182 -22.43 35.38 74.10
C GLU A 182 -22.30 36.66 73.26
N GLY A 183 -22.01 37.80 73.91
CA GLY A 183 -21.70 39.09 73.27
C GLY A 183 -22.87 40.09 73.16
N THR A 184 -22.61 41.28 72.61
CA THR A 184 -23.55 42.43 72.53
C THR A 184 -24.81 42.19 71.69
N ILE A 185 -24.95 41.00 71.07
CA ILE A 185 -26.07 40.60 70.21
C ILE A 185 -27.31 40.21 71.03
N GLY A 186 -27.19 39.75 72.28
CA GLY A 186 -28.34 39.58 73.17
C GLY A 186 -29.13 40.88 73.41
N ALA A 187 -28.48 42.04 73.18
CA ALA A 187 -29.10 43.37 73.21
C ALA A 187 -29.53 43.89 71.82
N LEU A 188 -29.22 43.18 70.73
CA LEU A 188 -29.36 43.62 69.33
C LEU A 188 -30.35 42.78 68.50
N VAL A 189 -31.07 41.84 69.12
CA VAL A 189 -32.05 40.90 68.51
C VAL A 189 -33.20 41.57 67.74
N ASN A 190 -33.30 42.91 67.72
CA ASN A 190 -34.42 43.62 67.11
C ASN A 190 -34.07 44.51 65.91
N ASP A 191 -32.85 44.45 65.36
CA ASP A 191 -32.47 45.30 64.22
C ASP A 191 -32.89 44.69 62.87
N ARG A 192 -33.89 45.31 62.23
CA ARG A 192 -34.46 44.87 60.95
C ARG A 192 -33.44 44.89 59.81
N THR A 193 -32.38 45.68 59.92
CA THR A 193 -31.36 45.80 58.86
C THR A 193 -30.53 44.53 58.69
N LEU A 194 -30.16 43.85 59.79
CA LEU A 194 -29.42 42.59 59.76
C LEU A 194 -30.26 41.45 59.17
N TYR A 195 -31.54 41.39 59.54
CA TYR A 195 -32.47 40.41 58.96
C TYR A 195 -32.62 40.60 57.45
N ASN A 196 -32.70 41.84 56.98
CA ASN A 196 -32.76 42.17 55.57
C ASN A 196 -31.47 41.80 54.82
N GLN A 197 -30.30 42.05 55.41
CA GLN A 197 -29.00 41.68 54.81
C GLN A 197 -28.83 40.16 54.75
N ALA A 198 -29.21 39.43 55.81
CA ALA A 198 -29.17 37.96 55.82
C ALA A 198 -30.10 37.37 54.75
N ASN A 199 -31.32 37.88 54.61
CA ASN A 199 -32.24 37.46 53.55
C ASN A 199 -31.71 37.77 52.15
N GLN A 200 -31.01 38.89 51.98
CA GLN A 200 -30.43 39.28 50.70
C GLN A 200 -29.23 38.40 50.33
N ILE A 201 -28.42 38.00 51.33
CA ILE A 201 -27.34 37.02 51.16
C ILE A 201 -27.91 35.64 50.81
N LEU A 202 -28.95 35.18 51.50
CA LEU A 202 -29.63 33.92 51.20
C LEU A 202 -30.24 33.94 49.80
N ALA A 203 -30.89 35.03 49.40
CA ALA A 203 -31.42 35.19 48.05
C ALA A 203 -30.32 35.18 46.98
N ASN A 204 -29.17 35.81 47.25
CA ASN A 204 -28.02 35.79 46.34
C ASN A 204 -27.35 34.41 46.30
N ALA A 205 -27.26 33.70 47.42
CA ALA A 205 -26.73 32.34 47.49
C ALA A 205 -27.64 31.36 46.74
N ASP A 206 -28.96 31.48 46.87
CA ASP A 206 -29.94 30.72 46.11
C ASP A 206 -29.82 31.00 44.60
N LYS A 207 -29.63 32.27 44.22
CA LYS A 207 -29.41 32.66 42.82
C LYS A 207 -28.10 32.08 42.25
N THR A 208 -27.01 32.14 43.01
CA THR A 208 -25.71 31.56 42.63
C THR A 208 -25.78 30.05 42.52
N THR A 209 -26.49 29.38 43.44
CA THR A 209 -26.68 27.92 43.42
C THR A 209 -27.40 27.50 42.14
N ARG A 210 -28.48 28.21 41.77
CA ARG A 210 -29.18 27.95 40.49
C ARG A 210 -28.29 28.19 39.26
N THR A 211 -27.45 29.23 39.27
CA THR A 211 -26.49 29.46 38.18
C THR A 211 -25.48 28.31 38.08
N ILE A 212 -24.97 27.82 39.21
CA ILE A 212 -24.06 26.66 39.25
C ILE A 212 -24.76 25.40 38.73
N ASP A 213 -25.99 25.14 39.16
CA ASP A 213 -26.76 23.99 38.67
C ASP A 213 -26.96 24.07 37.15
N SER A 214 -27.31 25.24 36.62
CA SER A 214 -27.46 25.43 35.18
C SER A 214 -26.15 25.27 34.41
N ALA A 215 -25.03 25.76 34.94
CA ALA A 215 -23.72 25.59 34.32
C ALA A 215 -23.23 24.14 34.37
N ALA A 216 -23.50 23.41 35.46
CA ALA A 216 -23.22 21.99 35.59
C ALA A 216 -24.07 21.17 34.61
N GLU A 217 -25.34 21.54 34.43
CA GLU A 217 -26.23 20.90 33.47
C GLU A 217 -25.78 21.15 32.02
N ASP A 218 -25.42 22.38 31.66
CA ASP A 218 -24.89 22.73 30.34
C ASP A 218 -23.55 22.03 30.06
N LEU A 219 -22.68 21.94 31.06
CA LEU A 219 -21.43 21.19 30.97
C LEU A 219 -21.68 19.70 30.75
N SER A 220 -22.62 19.11 31.50
CA SER A 220 -23.01 17.72 31.34
C SER A 220 -23.57 17.44 29.94
N LYS A 221 -24.40 18.34 29.41
CA LYS A 221 -24.93 18.26 28.03
C LYS A 221 -23.82 18.33 26.99
N LYS A 222 -22.90 19.31 27.10
CA LYS A 222 -21.77 19.45 26.16
C LYS A 222 -20.81 18.27 26.23
N ALA A 223 -20.50 17.77 27.43
CA ALA A 223 -19.65 16.60 27.61
C ALA A 223 -20.29 15.34 27.03
N SER A 224 -21.60 15.17 27.22
CA SER A 224 -22.35 14.04 26.64
C SER A 224 -22.34 14.10 25.11
N ALA A 225 -22.56 15.29 24.52
CA ALA A 225 -22.49 15.45 23.07
C ALA A 225 -21.12 15.08 22.49
N VAL A 226 -20.02 15.46 23.16
CA VAL A 226 -18.66 15.08 22.73
C VAL A 226 -18.43 13.57 22.87
N ILE A 227 -18.95 12.94 23.92
CA ILE A 227 -18.87 11.48 24.12
C ILE A 227 -19.68 10.75 23.04
N ASP A 228 -20.88 11.25 22.70
CA ASP A 228 -21.75 10.69 21.66
C ASP A 228 -21.09 10.81 20.28
N ASP A 229 -20.53 11.97 19.93
CA ASP A 229 -19.79 12.18 18.68
C ASP A 229 -18.55 11.27 18.60
N ALA A 230 -17.82 11.11 19.70
CA ALA A 230 -16.68 10.20 19.76
C ALA A 230 -17.10 8.74 19.59
N GLN A 231 -18.21 8.33 20.22
CA GLN A 231 -18.75 6.98 20.06
C GLN A 231 -19.25 6.73 18.63
N ALA A 232 -19.89 7.71 18.00
CA ALA A 232 -20.30 7.65 16.60
C ALA A 232 -19.09 7.49 15.68
N ALA A 233 -18.04 8.29 15.86
CA ALA A 233 -16.80 8.16 15.10
C ALA A 233 -16.13 6.78 15.28
N VAL A 234 -16.09 6.24 16.50
CA VAL A 234 -15.57 4.90 16.76
C VAL A 234 -16.43 3.82 16.10
N GLN A 235 -17.76 3.97 16.08
CA GLN A 235 -18.66 3.05 15.38
C GLN A 235 -18.46 3.11 13.86
N ASP A 236 -18.27 4.30 13.29
CA ASP A 236 -18.00 4.48 11.86
C ASP A 236 -16.66 3.86 11.47
N ILE A 237 -15.61 4.03 12.29
CA ILE A 237 -14.32 3.34 12.10
C ILE A 237 -14.49 1.82 12.16
N ARG A 238 -15.27 1.30 13.12
CA ARG A 238 -15.55 -0.14 13.22
C ARG A 238 -16.35 -0.64 12.02
N ARG A 239 -17.34 0.10 11.55
CA ARG A 239 -18.09 -0.22 10.31
C ARG A 239 -17.16 -0.24 9.11
N ALA A 240 -16.36 0.79 8.90
CA ALA A 240 -15.39 0.87 7.81
C ALA A 240 -14.39 -0.30 7.86
N THR A 241 -13.92 -0.68 9.05
CA THR A 241 -13.02 -1.83 9.23
C THR A 241 -13.72 -3.16 8.94
N THR A 242 -15.00 -3.28 9.32
CA THR A 242 -15.81 -4.47 9.06
C THR A 242 -16.17 -4.58 7.57
N GLU A 243 -16.47 -3.47 6.89
CA GLU A 243 -16.69 -3.41 5.44
C GLU A 243 -15.41 -3.73 4.67
N VAL A 244 -14.27 -3.17 5.09
CA VAL A 244 -12.97 -3.51 4.50
C VAL A 244 -12.74 -5.02 4.62
N SER A 245 -12.92 -5.59 5.82
CA SER A 245 -12.75 -7.04 6.06
C SER A 245 -13.78 -7.91 5.33
N ALA A 246 -15.02 -7.43 5.19
CA ALA A 246 -16.10 -8.14 4.50
C ALA A 246 -15.93 -8.08 2.97
N ASN A 247 -15.35 -7.02 2.42
CA ASN A 247 -15.01 -6.90 1.01
C ASN A 247 -13.65 -7.52 0.65
N THR A 248 -12.76 -7.81 1.61
CA THR A 248 -11.51 -8.53 1.30
C THR A 248 -11.74 -10.02 1.03
N GLY A 249 -12.71 -10.64 1.70
CA GLY A 249 -13.02 -12.07 1.51
C GLY A 249 -13.48 -12.43 0.09
N PRO A 250 -14.52 -11.77 -0.45
CA PRO A 250 -14.99 -11.98 -1.81
C PRO A 250 -13.95 -11.63 -2.86
N VAL A 251 -13.15 -10.58 -2.67
CA VAL A 251 -12.08 -10.20 -3.61
C VAL A 251 -10.98 -11.26 -3.66
N ILE A 252 -10.63 -11.89 -2.54
CA ILE A 252 -9.66 -13.00 -2.53
C ILE A 252 -10.24 -14.26 -3.19
N GLU A 253 -11.53 -14.53 -2.99
CA GLU A 253 -12.21 -15.68 -3.61
C GLU A 253 -12.45 -15.46 -5.11
N GLU A 254 -12.84 -14.26 -5.52
CA GLU A 254 -13.01 -13.84 -6.91
C GLU A 254 -11.66 -13.69 -7.62
N ALA A 255 -10.60 -13.28 -6.92
CA ALA A 255 -9.23 -13.37 -7.42
C ALA A 255 -8.78 -14.81 -7.58
N ARG A 256 -9.11 -15.72 -6.65
CA ARG A 256 -8.79 -17.17 -6.79
C ARG A 256 -9.56 -17.81 -7.94
N GLN A 257 -10.85 -17.51 -8.09
CA GLN A 257 -11.68 -17.98 -9.19
C GLN A 257 -11.24 -17.36 -10.52
N GLY A 258 -10.89 -16.07 -10.53
CA GLY A 258 -10.34 -15.35 -11.68
C GLY A 258 -8.96 -15.88 -12.09
N LEU A 259 -8.09 -16.20 -11.13
CA LEU A 259 -6.79 -16.85 -11.38
C LEU A 259 -6.99 -18.28 -11.90
N GLY A 260 -7.98 -19.02 -11.41
CA GLY A 260 -8.37 -20.33 -11.93
C GLY A 260 -8.84 -20.24 -13.39
N ALA A 261 -9.79 -19.35 -13.68
CA ALA A 261 -10.29 -19.12 -15.04
C ALA A 261 -9.20 -18.59 -15.99
N PHE A 262 -8.30 -17.74 -15.49
CA PHE A 262 -7.14 -17.27 -16.25
C PHE A 262 -6.15 -18.39 -16.53
N ASN A 263 -5.84 -19.24 -15.56
CA ASN A 263 -4.99 -20.41 -15.76
C ASN A 263 -5.58 -21.38 -16.79
N GLU A 264 -6.89 -21.65 -16.70
CA GLU A 264 -7.61 -22.51 -17.63
C GLU A 264 -7.60 -21.93 -19.05
N ASN A 265 -7.85 -20.63 -19.20
CA ASN A 265 -7.74 -19.92 -20.48
C ASN A 265 -6.30 -19.87 -21.01
N MET A 266 -5.31 -19.69 -20.14
CA MET A 266 -3.89 -19.71 -20.52
C MET A 266 -3.46 -21.08 -21.01
N GLN A 267 -3.94 -22.16 -20.39
CA GLN A 267 -3.73 -23.53 -20.86
C GLN A 267 -4.40 -23.80 -22.20
N ALA A 268 -5.63 -23.31 -22.40
CA ALA A 268 -6.30 -23.38 -23.69
C ALA A 268 -5.54 -22.61 -24.79
N LEU A 269 -4.98 -21.43 -24.45
CA LEU A 269 -4.18 -20.61 -25.34
C LEU A 269 -2.84 -21.30 -25.70
N LYS A 270 -2.18 -21.94 -24.72
CA LYS A 270 -0.98 -22.76 -24.94
C LYS A 270 -1.21 -23.92 -25.92
N ARG A 271 -2.43 -24.47 -25.95
CA ARG A 271 -2.80 -25.58 -26.84
C ARG A 271 -3.28 -25.13 -28.23
N ASN A 272 -3.51 -23.83 -28.43
CA ASN A 272 -3.91 -23.28 -29.72
C ASN A 272 -2.72 -23.30 -30.70
N TRP A 273 -2.95 -23.80 -31.91
CA TRP A 273 -1.93 -23.99 -32.95
C TRP A 273 -1.16 -22.70 -33.28
N PHE A 274 -1.80 -21.54 -33.15
CA PHE A 274 -1.21 -20.24 -33.45
C PHE A 274 -0.17 -19.80 -32.41
N PHE A 275 -0.43 -20.05 -31.12
CA PHE A 275 0.44 -19.61 -30.02
C PHE A 275 1.37 -20.70 -29.52
N ARG A 276 1.20 -21.94 -30.00
CA ARG A 276 2.02 -23.09 -29.60
C ARG A 276 3.53 -22.84 -29.79
N GLY A 277 3.95 -22.17 -30.87
CA GLY A 277 5.36 -21.79 -31.08
C GLY A 277 5.83 -20.81 -30.00
N PHE A 278 5.13 -19.68 -29.85
CA PHE A 278 5.41 -18.64 -28.85
C PHE A 278 5.58 -19.18 -27.41
N PHE A 279 4.81 -20.20 -27.01
CA PHE A 279 4.91 -20.81 -25.68
C PHE A 279 5.92 -21.96 -25.58
N ARG A 280 6.20 -22.67 -26.69
CA ARG A 280 7.20 -23.72 -26.74
C ARG A 280 8.61 -23.14 -26.63
N ASP A 281 8.82 -22.01 -27.28
CA ASP A 281 10.13 -21.34 -27.39
C ASP A 281 10.52 -20.62 -26.08
N ARG A 282 9.60 -20.51 -25.11
CA ARG A 282 9.81 -19.83 -23.80
C ARG A 282 9.70 -20.73 -22.57
N GLY A 283 9.61 -22.06 -22.75
CA GLY A 283 9.78 -23.00 -21.64
C GLY A 283 8.76 -22.91 -20.47
N TYR A 284 7.54 -22.38 -20.67
CA TYR A 284 6.52 -22.34 -19.62
C TYR A 284 5.84 -23.72 -19.42
N PHE A 285 6.58 -24.68 -18.85
CA PHE A 285 6.04 -25.95 -18.33
C PHE A 285 5.19 -25.70 -17.07
N ASN A 286 4.30 -26.64 -16.74
CA ASN A 286 3.60 -26.60 -15.46
C ASN A 286 4.65 -26.79 -14.34
N LEU A 287 4.77 -25.86 -13.39
CA LEU A 287 5.69 -25.97 -12.24
C LEU A 287 5.46 -27.27 -11.45
N GLU A 288 4.24 -27.79 -11.46
CA GLU A 288 3.87 -29.07 -10.83
C GLU A 288 4.54 -30.27 -11.51
N ASP A 289 4.82 -30.21 -12.82
CA ASP A 289 5.49 -31.31 -13.54
C ASP A 289 7.01 -31.25 -13.39
N LEU A 290 7.58 -30.06 -13.21
CA LEU A 290 9.02 -29.85 -13.00
C LEU A 290 9.48 -30.28 -11.60
N THR A 291 8.61 -30.12 -10.60
CA THR A 291 8.90 -30.46 -9.19
C THR A 291 8.76 -31.95 -8.89
N ARG A 292 7.91 -32.69 -9.60
CA ARG A 292 7.71 -34.15 -9.41
C ARG A 292 8.97 -34.99 -9.61
N SER A 293 9.84 -34.60 -10.54
CA SER A 293 11.10 -35.30 -10.77
C SER A 293 12.29 -34.69 -10.04
N GLU A 294 12.07 -33.59 -9.29
CA GLU A 294 13.14 -32.88 -8.59
C GLU A 294 13.53 -33.60 -7.30
N ILE A 295 14.83 -33.82 -7.13
CA ILE A 295 15.39 -34.44 -5.93
C ILE A 295 15.88 -33.38 -4.94
N ALA A 296 15.84 -33.68 -3.65
CA ALA A 296 16.35 -32.76 -2.63
C ALA A 296 17.88 -32.63 -2.72
N ASP A 297 18.56 -33.78 -2.80
CA ASP A 297 20.03 -33.88 -2.80
C ASP A 297 20.52 -34.78 -3.94
N VAL A 298 21.58 -34.35 -4.61
CA VAL A 298 22.25 -35.14 -5.66
C VAL A 298 23.16 -36.19 -5.01
N PRO A 299 23.00 -37.49 -5.32
CA PRO A 299 23.84 -38.55 -4.75
C PRO A 299 25.33 -38.35 -5.07
N LYS A 300 26.20 -38.70 -4.12
CA LYS A 300 27.66 -38.61 -4.32
C LYS A 300 28.17 -39.75 -5.22
N ASP A 301 29.33 -39.52 -5.83
CA ASP A 301 30.10 -40.53 -6.58
C ASP A 301 29.36 -41.19 -7.76
N PRO A 302 28.98 -40.41 -8.79
CA PRO A 302 28.39 -40.98 -10.01
C PRO A 302 29.40 -41.88 -10.73
N ALA A 303 28.91 -42.99 -11.29
CA ALA A 303 29.73 -43.91 -12.08
C ALA A 303 30.24 -43.23 -13.37
N ARG A 304 29.46 -42.30 -13.93
CA ARG A 304 29.87 -41.42 -15.03
C ARG A 304 29.24 -40.04 -14.86
N ARG A 305 30.00 -39.01 -15.22
CA ARG A 305 29.57 -37.61 -15.24
C ARG A 305 29.88 -37.01 -16.61
N PHE A 306 28.87 -36.42 -17.23
CA PHE A 306 29.01 -35.57 -18.41
C PHE A 306 28.70 -34.13 -18.03
N VAL A 307 29.46 -33.19 -18.58
CA VAL A 307 29.27 -31.75 -18.38
C VAL A 307 29.15 -31.11 -19.75
N ILE A 308 28.08 -30.36 -19.96
CA ILE A 308 27.78 -29.66 -21.20
C ILE A 308 27.58 -28.18 -20.85
N ASP A 309 28.21 -27.30 -21.60
CA ASP A 309 27.95 -25.86 -21.50
C ASP A 309 26.49 -25.57 -21.88
N ALA A 310 25.80 -24.72 -21.12
CA ALA A 310 24.42 -24.37 -21.42
C ALA A 310 24.30 -23.69 -22.80
N ASP A 311 25.27 -22.86 -23.18
CA ASP A 311 25.28 -22.13 -24.46
C ASP A 311 25.47 -23.06 -25.67
N ASP A 312 26.03 -24.25 -25.45
CA ASP A 312 26.16 -25.28 -26.48
C ASP A 312 24.85 -26.03 -26.73
N LEU A 313 23.93 -25.98 -25.78
CA LEU A 313 22.73 -26.81 -25.76
C LEU A 313 21.44 -26.02 -26.02
N PHE A 314 21.33 -24.80 -25.49
CA PHE A 314 20.15 -23.95 -25.57
C PHE A 314 20.33 -22.78 -26.55
N ASP A 315 19.22 -22.24 -27.09
CA ASP A 315 19.28 -21.18 -28.11
C ASP A 315 19.67 -19.80 -27.54
N GLU A 316 19.13 -19.48 -26.36
CA GLU A 316 19.45 -18.29 -25.57
C GLU A 316 19.67 -18.66 -24.08
N PRO A 317 20.54 -17.94 -23.34
CA PRO A 317 20.83 -18.22 -21.93
C PRO A 317 19.58 -18.24 -21.02
N ASP A 318 18.58 -17.46 -21.40
CA ASP A 318 17.35 -17.23 -20.64
C ASP A 318 16.19 -18.13 -21.13
N THR A 319 16.50 -19.22 -21.85
CA THR A 319 15.50 -20.14 -22.39
C THR A 319 15.84 -21.60 -22.07
N ALA A 320 14.83 -22.47 -22.18
CA ALA A 320 14.98 -23.92 -22.08
C ALA A 320 14.76 -24.60 -23.45
N GLU A 321 14.86 -23.86 -24.55
CA GLU A 321 14.69 -24.42 -25.90
C GLU A 321 16.01 -25.04 -26.39
N LEU A 322 15.98 -26.34 -26.72
CA LEU A 322 17.15 -27.06 -27.24
C LEU A 322 17.46 -26.58 -28.67
N LYS A 323 18.70 -26.15 -28.90
CA LYS A 323 19.20 -25.73 -30.22
C LYS A 323 20.02 -26.81 -30.91
N LYS A 324 20.77 -27.60 -30.13
CA LYS A 324 21.69 -28.63 -30.64
C LYS A 324 21.61 -29.89 -29.80
N GLU A 325 21.08 -30.95 -30.38
CA GLU A 325 20.80 -32.19 -29.65
C GLU A 325 21.93 -33.23 -29.76
N ASP A 326 22.92 -33.04 -30.67
CA ASP A 326 23.97 -34.02 -30.98
C ASP A 326 24.68 -34.61 -29.73
N LYS A 327 25.03 -33.75 -28.76
CA LYS A 327 25.69 -34.17 -27.51
C LYS A 327 24.74 -34.98 -26.63
N LEU A 328 23.46 -34.60 -26.57
CA LEU A 328 22.46 -35.37 -25.85
C LEU A 328 22.19 -36.70 -26.55
N GLU A 329 22.19 -36.75 -27.89
CA GLU A 329 22.01 -38.02 -28.60
C GLU A 329 23.13 -39.02 -28.34
N GLU A 330 24.38 -38.55 -28.25
CA GLU A 330 25.52 -39.39 -27.89
C GLU A 330 25.37 -39.96 -26.47
N ILE A 331 25.01 -39.11 -25.51
CA ILE A 331 24.80 -39.51 -24.12
C ILE A 331 23.57 -40.42 -23.98
N GLY A 332 22.50 -40.16 -24.72
CA GLY A 332 21.27 -40.94 -24.72
C GLY A 332 21.51 -42.39 -25.16
N ARG A 333 22.30 -42.59 -26.22
CA ARG A 333 22.75 -43.94 -26.65
C ARG A 333 23.58 -44.66 -25.59
N LEU A 334 24.38 -43.94 -24.81
CA LEU A 334 25.12 -44.50 -23.69
C LEU A 334 24.19 -44.88 -22.52
N ILE A 335 23.20 -44.05 -22.20
CA ILE A 335 22.18 -44.37 -21.18
C ILE A 335 21.41 -45.63 -21.60
N GLU A 336 20.94 -45.71 -22.84
CA GLU A 336 20.18 -46.85 -23.34
C GLU A 336 20.99 -48.15 -23.34
N SER A 337 22.27 -48.09 -23.74
CA SER A 337 23.13 -49.28 -23.79
C SER A 337 23.66 -49.73 -22.42
N SER A 338 23.87 -48.79 -21.48
CA SER A 338 24.39 -49.10 -20.14
C SER A 338 23.31 -49.39 -19.11
N ASN A 339 22.07 -48.97 -19.38
CA ASN A 339 20.89 -49.13 -18.51
C ASN A 339 21.19 -48.81 -17.03
N PRO A 340 21.57 -47.56 -16.72
CA PRO A 340 21.94 -47.16 -15.36
C PRO A 340 20.74 -47.25 -14.41
N GLY A 341 21.01 -47.53 -13.12
CA GLY A 341 19.97 -47.60 -12.09
C GLY A 341 19.38 -46.23 -11.70
N LEU A 342 20.13 -45.15 -11.95
CA LEU A 342 19.63 -43.78 -11.82
C LEU A 342 20.41 -42.85 -12.76
N VAL A 343 19.70 -41.92 -13.39
CA VAL A 343 20.25 -40.75 -14.09
C VAL A 343 19.77 -39.50 -13.38
N VAL A 344 20.68 -38.58 -13.08
CA VAL A 344 20.35 -37.25 -12.55
C VAL A 344 20.82 -36.19 -13.52
N VAL A 345 19.88 -35.36 -13.97
CA VAL A 345 20.16 -34.18 -14.78
C VAL A 345 20.18 -32.96 -13.87
N THR A 346 21.32 -32.28 -13.80
CA THR A 346 21.45 -31.05 -13.03
C THR A 346 21.68 -29.86 -13.95
N ALA A 347 21.20 -28.68 -13.53
CA ALA A 347 21.36 -27.45 -14.27
C ALA A 347 21.80 -26.31 -13.35
N TYR A 348 22.69 -25.49 -13.89
CA TYR A 348 23.20 -24.27 -13.26
C TYR A 348 23.14 -23.13 -14.27
N THR A 349 22.99 -21.90 -13.78
CA THR A 349 23.01 -20.69 -14.59
C THR A 349 24.00 -19.65 -14.04
N ASP A 350 24.28 -18.62 -14.83
CA ASP A 350 25.08 -17.47 -14.43
C ASP A 350 24.26 -16.50 -13.54
N PRO A 351 24.90 -15.59 -12.78
CA PRO A 351 24.20 -14.71 -11.82
C PRO A 351 23.39 -13.56 -12.45
N LYS A 352 22.73 -13.78 -13.60
CA LYS A 352 21.95 -12.74 -14.27
C LYS A 352 20.47 -12.85 -13.87
N GLY A 353 20.02 -11.99 -12.95
CA GLY A 353 18.61 -11.91 -12.57
C GLY A 353 18.34 -12.21 -11.10
N ALA A 354 17.06 -12.34 -10.75
CA ALA A 354 16.65 -12.66 -9.38
C ALA A 354 16.94 -14.14 -9.04
N ALA A 355 17.27 -14.43 -7.78
CA ALA A 355 17.64 -15.79 -7.37
C ALA A 355 16.51 -16.82 -7.59
N GLU A 356 15.25 -16.40 -7.42
CA GLU A 356 14.06 -17.23 -7.65
C GLU A 356 13.87 -17.54 -9.14
N GLU A 357 14.07 -16.55 -10.00
CA GLU A 357 14.00 -16.69 -11.46
C GLU A 357 15.10 -17.62 -12.00
N ASN A 358 16.33 -17.48 -11.48
CA ASN A 358 17.45 -18.37 -11.83
C ASN A 358 17.17 -19.83 -11.41
N LEU A 359 16.55 -20.03 -10.25
CA LEU A 359 16.20 -21.36 -9.76
C LEU A 359 15.15 -22.01 -10.67
N ASP A 360 14.10 -21.27 -11.04
CA ASP A 360 13.05 -21.78 -11.91
C ASP A 360 13.55 -22.04 -13.34
N MET A 361 14.44 -21.20 -13.85
CA MET A 361 15.10 -21.42 -15.14
C MET A 361 15.88 -22.73 -15.17
N THR A 362 16.73 -22.96 -14.16
CA THR A 362 17.54 -24.19 -14.11
C THR A 362 16.68 -25.44 -13.91
N ARG A 363 15.56 -25.35 -13.17
CA ARG A 363 14.58 -26.45 -13.11
C ARG A 363 13.99 -26.77 -14.48
N ALA A 364 13.60 -25.74 -15.24
CA ALA A 364 13.06 -25.90 -16.58
C ALA A 364 14.08 -26.55 -17.53
N GLN A 365 15.32 -26.08 -17.55
CA GLN A 365 16.39 -26.63 -18.39
C GLN A 365 16.69 -28.10 -18.07
N ALA A 366 16.81 -28.45 -16.79
CA ALA A 366 16.98 -29.85 -16.37
C ALA A 366 15.78 -30.72 -16.79
N GLY A 367 14.56 -30.18 -16.67
CA GLY A 367 13.32 -30.84 -17.08
C GLY A 367 13.26 -31.13 -18.58
N VAL A 368 13.67 -30.19 -19.42
CA VAL A 368 13.72 -30.36 -20.88
C VAL A 368 14.70 -31.45 -21.28
N VAL A 369 15.89 -31.46 -20.70
CA VAL A 369 16.91 -32.48 -20.97
C VAL A 369 16.45 -33.87 -20.49
N ARG A 370 15.79 -33.96 -19.33
CA ARG A 370 15.14 -35.21 -18.88
C ARG A 370 14.10 -35.69 -19.88
N ARG A 371 13.20 -34.81 -20.33
CA ARG A 371 12.14 -35.15 -21.28
C ARG A 371 12.72 -35.63 -22.60
N PHE A 372 13.76 -34.96 -23.10
CA PHE A 372 14.49 -35.37 -24.29
C PHE A 372 14.98 -36.83 -24.18
N PHE A 373 15.54 -37.23 -23.04
CA PHE A 373 15.98 -38.61 -22.84
C PHE A 373 14.85 -39.63 -22.78
N ILE A 374 13.71 -39.29 -22.20
CA ILE A 374 12.54 -40.17 -22.13
C ILE A 374 11.89 -40.35 -23.51
N ASP A 375 11.78 -39.25 -24.26
CA ASP A 375 11.04 -39.24 -25.52
C ASP A 375 11.85 -39.88 -26.67
N ASN A 376 13.18 -39.72 -26.65
CA ASN A 376 14.06 -40.18 -27.73
C ASN A 376 14.84 -41.46 -27.40
N PHE A 377 14.98 -41.80 -26.12
CA PHE A 377 15.70 -42.98 -25.66
C PHE A 377 14.80 -43.76 -24.70
N ARG A 378 14.97 -45.08 -24.60
CA ARG A 378 14.07 -45.94 -23.80
C ARG A 378 14.38 -45.85 -22.29
N VAL A 379 14.49 -44.62 -21.77
CA VAL A 379 14.79 -44.32 -20.37
C VAL A 379 13.50 -44.33 -19.57
N ASP A 380 13.46 -45.13 -18.51
CA ASP A 380 12.33 -45.18 -17.59
C ASP A 380 12.16 -43.83 -16.89
N GLU A 381 10.92 -43.34 -16.83
CA GLU A 381 10.56 -42.08 -16.18
C GLU A 381 10.97 -42.08 -14.69
N ASP A 382 10.91 -43.24 -14.03
CA ASP A 382 11.31 -43.43 -12.65
C ASP A 382 12.82 -43.60 -12.46
N ALA A 383 13.58 -43.84 -13.52
CA ALA A 383 15.03 -43.97 -13.48
C ALA A 383 15.78 -42.66 -13.77
N ILE A 384 15.07 -41.57 -14.09
CA ILE A 384 15.68 -40.26 -14.35
C ILE A 384 15.06 -39.15 -13.50
N ARG A 385 15.93 -38.38 -12.84
CA ARG A 385 15.58 -37.29 -11.90
C ARG A 385 16.27 -35.98 -12.28
N THR A 386 15.80 -34.87 -11.74
CA THR A 386 16.30 -33.52 -12.05
C THR A 386 16.73 -32.76 -10.81
N LYS A 387 17.65 -31.80 -10.97
CA LYS A 387 17.94 -30.77 -9.97
C LYS A 387 18.30 -29.43 -10.61
N GLY A 388 17.51 -28.40 -10.31
CA GLY A 388 17.90 -27.01 -10.57
C GLY A 388 18.68 -26.45 -9.37
N PHE A 389 19.83 -25.83 -9.63
CA PHE A 389 20.64 -25.20 -8.57
C PHE A 389 20.60 -23.67 -8.59
N GLY A 390 20.00 -23.06 -9.62
CA GLY A 390 20.07 -21.62 -9.84
C GLY A 390 21.51 -21.18 -10.14
N GLU A 391 21.96 -20.12 -9.46
CA GLU A 391 23.29 -19.54 -9.69
C GLU A 391 24.43 -20.53 -9.37
N ASN A 392 25.35 -20.68 -10.31
CA ASN A 392 26.61 -21.37 -10.07
C ASN A 392 27.60 -20.50 -9.28
N ALA A 393 27.56 -20.60 -7.95
CA ALA A 393 28.46 -19.83 -7.08
C ALA A 393 29.96 -20.11 -7.30
N ALA A 394 30.33 -21.25 -7.92
CA ALA A 394 31.72 -21.68 -8.07
C ALA A 394 32.37 -21.19 -9.37
N THR A 395 31.66 -21.31 -10.51
CA THR A 395 32.23 -20.97 -11.83
C THR A 395 31.55 -19.77 -12.49
N ARG A 396 30.38 -19.34 -12.01
CA ARG A 396 29.56 -18.26 -12.62
C ARG A 396 29.21 -18.48 -14.09
N GLU A 397 29.18 -19.74 -14.52
CA GLU A 397 28.85 -20.17 -15.87
C GLU A 397 27.68 -21.15 -15.83
N GLY A 398 26.81 -21.06 -16.85
CA GLY A 398 25.69 -21.97 -17.03
C GLY A 398 26.14 -23.32 -17.57
N ARG A 399 25.64 -24.42 -17.01
CA ARG A 399 25.97 -25.77 -17.46
C ARG A 399 24.92 -26.79 -17.10
N ILE A 400 24.86 -27.85 -17.91
CA ILE A 400 24.08 -29.06 -17.66
C ILE A 400 25.03 -30.20 -17.30
N GLU A 401 24.74 -30.90 -16.21
CA GLU A 401 25.45 -32.14 -15.88
C GLU A 401 24.51 -33.35 -15.95
N ILE A 402 25.00 -34.44 -16.52
CA ILE A 402 24.29 -35.71 -16.58
C ILE A 402 25.10 -36.73 -15.79
N LEU A 403 24.51 -37.19 -14.70
CA LEU A 403 25.15 -38.06 -13.72
C LEU A 403 24.50 -39.45 -13.78
N MET A 404 25.28 -40.48 -14.07
CA MET A 404 24.78 -41.86 -14.15
C MET A 404 25.30 -42.69 -12.98
N TYR A 405 24.40 -43.45 -12.36
CA TYR A 405 24.69 -44.32 -11.23
C TYR A 405 24.38 -45.77 -11.57
N SER A 406 25.28 -46.69 -11.23
CA SER A 406 25.14 -48.12 -11.55
C SER A 406 24.03 -48.82 -10.73
N SER A 407 23.56 -48.19 -9.65
CA SER A 407 22.47 -48.66 -8.79
C SER A 407 21.63 -47.46 -8.36
N GLN A 408 20.38 -47.67 -7.96
CA GLN A 408 19.48 -46.60 -7.53
C GLN A 408 19.76 -46.25 -6.05
N PRO A 409 20.46 -45.14 -5.74
CA PRO A 409 20.69 -44.73 -4.34
C PRO A 409 19.38 -44.27 -3.68
N GLU A 410 19.33 -44.24 -2.35
CA GLU A 410 18.23 -43.59 -1.63
C GLU A 410 18.24 -42.09 -1.95
N VAL A 411 17.21 -41.62 -2.66
CA VAL A 411 17.04 -40.21 -2.99
C VAL A 411 15.86 -39.65 -2.20
N ARG A 412 16.06 -38.49 -1.57
CA ARG A 412 14.97 -37.77 -0.88
C ARG A 412 14.22 -36.93 -1.89
N GLU A 413 12.92 -37.14 -2.01
CA GLU A 413 12.04 -36.31 -2.84
C GLU A 413 11.72 -34.98 -2.12
N THR A 414 11.50 -33.94 -2.92
CA THR A 414 11.09 -32.63 -2.42
C THR A 414 9.59 -32.67 -2.11
N GLN A 415 9.18 -32.40 -0.86
CA GLN A 415 7.77 -32.40 -0.45
C GLN A 415 7.03 -31.12 -0.81
#